data_AF-A0A954H7S6-F1
#
_entry.id   AF-A0A954H7S6-F1
#
_cell.length_a   1.000
_cell.length_b   1.000
_cell.length_c   1.000
_cell.angle_alpha   90.00
_cell.angle_beta   90.00
_cell.angle_gamma   90.00
#
_symmetry.space_group_name_H-M   'P 1'
#
loop_
_entity.id
_entity.type
_entity.pdbx_description
1 polymer ?
#
loop_
_entity_poly.entity_id
_entity_poly.type
_entity_poly.pdbx_seq_one_letter_code
_entity_poly.pdbx_strand_id
1 'polypeptide(L)' 'MGYSDIGCYGGEAKTPTLDSLASNGLRFTQFYNTARCCPTRASLLTGLYPHQAGIGWMMNDNGHDGYR' A
#
# COMPACT_ATOMS: atom_id res chain seq x y z
N MET A 1 -3.69 -6.89 2.92
CA MET A 1 -2.59 -7.37 3.77
C MET A 1 -2.28 -6.26 4.75
N GLY A 2 -2.63 -6.48 6.02
CA GLY A 2 -2.25 -5.64 7.13
C GLY A 2 -0.77 -5.79 7.46
N TYR A 3 -0.23 -4.82 8.19
CA TYR A 3 1.17 -4.81 8.61
C TYR A 3 1.54 -6.06 9.43
N SER A 4 0.65 -6.48 10.33
CA SER A 4 0.83 -7.63 11.22
C SER A 4 0.27 -8.94 10.65
N ASP A 5 0.05 -9.06 9.33
CA ASP A 5 -0.38 -10.33 8.74
C ASP A 5 0.80 -11.31 8.52
N ILE A 6 2.01 -10.78 8.31
CA ILE A 6 3.20 -11.55 7.95
C ILE A 6 3.99 -11.91 9.22
N GLY A 7 4.49 -13.15 9.31
CA GLY A 7 5.25 -13.66 10.46
C GLY A 7 6.44 -12.77 10.82
N CYS A 8 7.22 -12.32 9.83
CA CYS A 8 8.35 -11.41 10.07
C CYS A 8 7.97 -10.01 10.58
N TYR A 9 6.69 -9.65 10.65
CA TYR A 9 6.20 -8.43 11.31
C TYR A 9 5.38 -8.73 12.58
N GLY A 10 5.46 -9.95 13.11
CA GLY A 10 4.75 -10.39 14.31
C GLY A 10 3.36 -10.99 14.05
N GLY A 11 3.02 -11.31 12.80
CA GLY A 11 1.76 -11.96 12.46
C GLY A 11 1.69 -13.43 12.81
N GLU A 12 0.46 -13.94 12.98
CA GLU A 12 0.19 -15.34 13.34
C GLU A 12 0.21 -16.28 12.13
N ALA A 13 0.05 -15.76 10.91
CA ALA A 13 0.05 -16.56 9.70
C ALA A 13 1.46 -17.10 9.39
N LYS A 14 1.54 -18.38 9.00
CA LYS A 14 2.80 -19.00 8.60
C LYS A 14 3.20 -18.52 7.20
N THR A 15 4.21 -17.64 7.13
CA THR A 15 4.70 -17.04 5.88
C THR A 15 6.19 -17.33 5.60
N PRO A 16 6.62 -18.61 5.58
CA PRO A 16 8.06 -18.96 5.59
C PRO A 16 8.86 -18.40 4.41
N THR A 17 8.25 -18.27 3.23
CA THR A 17 8.92 -17.67 2.06
C THR A 17 9.18 -16.17 2.24
N LEU A 18 8.22 -15.44 2.83
CA LEU A 18 8.38 -14.00 3.11
C LEU A 18 9.34 -13.77 4.27
N ASP A 19 9.33 -14.66 5.27
CA ASP A 19 10.24 -14.59 6.42
C ASP A 19 11.70 -14.81 5.98
N SER A 20 11.93 -15.80 5.10
CA SER A 20 13.25 -16.04 4.50
C SER A 20 13.73 -14.86 3.64
N LEU A 21 12.84 -14.23 2.88
CA LEU A 21 13.18 -13.02 2.13
C LEU A 21 13.59 -11.87 3.07
N ALA A 22 12.87 -11.70 4.18
CA ALA A 22 13.16 -10.67 5.17
C ALA A 22 14.48 -10.92 5.93
N SER A 23 14.84 -12.17 6.22
CA SER A 23 16.09 -12.50 6.92
C SER A 23 17.34 -12.35 6.06
N ASN A 24 17.20 -12.49 4.74
CA ASN A 24 18.30 -12.44 3.78
C ASN A 24 18.38 -11.10 3.02
N GLY A 25 17.61 -10.10 3.43
CA GLY A 25 17.50 -8.82 2.74
C GLY A 25 17.31 -7.65 3.68
N LEU A 26 16.66 -6.59 3.17
CA LEU A 26 16.27 -5.43 3.96
C LEU A 26 14.78 -5.48 4.29
N ARG A 27 14.46 -5.21 5.55
CA ARG A 27 13.08 -5.14 6.05
C ARG A 27 12.78 -3.72 6.53
N PHE A 28 11.83 -3.05 5.87
CA PHE A 28 11.38 -1.72 6.26
C PHE A 28 10.35 -1.80 7.37
N THR A 29 10.66 -1.26 8.55
CA THR A 29 9.70 -1.18 9.67
C THR A 29 8.75 0.01 9.54
N GLN A 30 9.05 0.95 8.65
CA GLN A 30 8.33 2.21 8.45
C GLN A 30 8.11 2.48 6.95
N PHE A 31 7.33 1.62 6.31
CA PHE A 31 6.88 1.79 4.92
C PHE A 31 5.40 2.19 4.90
N TYR A 32 5.07 3.21 4.10
CA TYR A 32 3.72 3.76 4.02
C TYR A 32 3.19 3.65 2.59
N ASN A 33 1.93 3.23 2.47
CA ASN A 33 1.17 3.33 1.24
C ASN A 33 0.19 4.51 1.34
N THR A 34 -0.61 4.75 0.30
CA THR A 34 -1.58 5.86 0.28
C THR A 34 -3.00 5.41 0.73
N ALA A 35 -3.07 4.37 1.55
CA ALA A 35 -4.28 3.75 2.12
C ALA A 35 -5.32 3.18 1.13
N ARG A 36 -5.17 3.42 -0.19
CA ARG A 36 -6.11 2.95 -1.22
C ARG A 36 -5.36 2.40 -2.44
N CYS A 37 -6.04 1.56 -3.23
CA CYS A 37 -5.41 0.83 -4.32
C CYS A 37 -4.85 1.73 -5.43
N CYS A 38 -5.67 2.53 -6.11
CA CYS A 38 -5.23 3.42 -7.20
C CYS A 38 -4.19 4.47 -6.77
N PRO A 39 -4.33 5.26 -5.70
CA PRO A 39 -3.29 6.24 -5.35
C PRO A 39 -1.97 5.56 -4.98
N THR A 40 -2.01 4.36 -4.37
CA THR A 40 -0.78 3.64 -4.00
C THR A 40 -0.06 3.16 -5.25
N ARG A 41 -0.82 2.60 -6.20
CA ARG A 41 -0.28 2.16 -7.49
C ARG A 41 0.24 3.34 -8.30
N ALA A 42 -0.48 4.46 -8.33
CA ALA A 42 -0.08 5.66 -9.04
C ALA A 42 1.28 6.16 -8.54
N SER A 43 1.44 6.30 -7.22
CA SER A 43 2.73 6.73 -6.65
C SER A 43 3.85 5.71 -6.85
N LEU A 44 3.55 4.42 -6.71
CA LEU A 44 4.55 3.38 -6.91
C LEU A 44 5.08 3.35 -8.35
N LEU A 45 4.21 3.51 -9.34
CA LEU A 45 4.57 3.39 -10.76
C LEU A 45 5.21 4.66 -11.33
N THR A 46 4.85 5.83 -10.80
CA THR A 46 5.30 7.12 -11.35
C THR A 46 6.39 7.79 -10.53
N GLY A 47 6.59 7.38 -9.27
CA GLY A 47 7.45 8.10 -8.33
C GLY A 47 6.92 9.47 -7.92
N LEU A 48 5.68 9.80 -8.30
CA LEU A 48 5.03 11.08 -8.00
C LEU A 48 3.99 10.91 -6.88
N TYR A 49 3.67 11.99 -6.17
CA TYR A 49 2.50 11.96 -5.29
C TYR A 49 1.22 11.77 -6.11
N PRO A 50 0.14 11.18 -5.53
CA PRO A 50 -1.07 10.87 -6.29
C PRO A 50 -1.68 12.09 -6.98
N HIS A 51 -1.61 13.27 -6.35
CA HIS A 51 -2.11 14.53 -6.92
C HIS A 51 -1.37 14.95 -8.20
N GLN A 52 -0.06 14.70 -8.27
CA GLN A 52 0.76 15.00 -9.45
C GLN A 52 0.57 13.95 -10.54
N ALA A 53 0.32 12.70 -10.14
CA ALA A 53 0.05 11.59 -11.06
C ALA A 53 -1.38 11.62 -11.65
N GLY A 54 -2.15 12.69 -11.42
CA GLY A 54 -3.53 12.77 -11.84
C GLY A 54 -4.43 11.72 -11.19
N ILE A 55 -4.05 11.21 -10.00
CA ILE A 55 -4.83 10.28 -9.16
C ILE A 55 -5.11 10.92 -7.78
N GLY A 56 -5.13 12.25 -7.72
CA GLY A 56 -5.34 13.00 -6.47
C GLY A 56 -6.69 12.72 -5.82
N TRP A 57 -7.68 12.30 -6.61
CA TRP A 57 -9.07 12.28 -6.20
C TRP A 57 -9.74 10.90 -6.26
N MET A 58 -9.02 9.81 -6.64
CA MET A 58 -9.56 8.44 -6.78
C MET A 58 -11.08 8.31 -7.10
N MET A 59 -11.61 9.01 -8.09
CA MET A 59 -11.02 10.01 -8.99
C MET A 59 -12.21 10.78 -9.54
N ASN A 60 -12.59 11.84 -8.81
CA ASN A 60 -13.64 12.84 -9.10
C ASN A 60 -15.07 12.51 -8.62
N ASP A 61 -15.78 13.58 -8.22
CA ASP A 61 -17.19 13.67 -7.78
C ASP A 61 -18.14 13.69 -8.98
N ASN A 62 -19.15 12.83 -8.96
CA ASN A 62 -19.98 12.52 -10.12
C ASN A 62 -21.45 12.91 -10.05
N GLY A 63 -21.98 13.39 -8.92
CA GLY A 63 -23.42 13.71 -8.86
C GLY A 63 -24.28 13.18 -7.72
N HIS A 64 -23.91 12.08 -7.06
CA HIS A 64 -24.82 11.27 -6.23
C HIS A 64 -24.85 11.65 -4.73
N ASP A 65 -26.01 11.91 -4.13
CA ASP A 65 -26.11 12.35 -2.71
C ASP A 65 -25.36 11.49 -1.68
N GLY A 66 -25.13 10.20 -1.94
CA GLY A 66 -24.37 9.31 -1.05
C GLY A 66 -22.89 9.07 -1.41
N TYR A 67 -22.46 9.38 -2.65
CA TYR A 67 -21.11 9.09 -3.19
C TYR A 67 -20.72 10.01 -4.37
N ARG A 68 -21.21 11.25 -4.36
CA ARG A 68 -20.41 12.42 -4.76
C ARG A 68 -19.11 12.40 -3.97
#